data_AF-A0A5J4WHU6-F1
#
_entry.id   AF-A0A5J4WHU6-F1
#
_cell.length_a   1.000
_cell.length_b   1.000
_cell.length_c   1.000
_cell.angle_alpha   90.00
_cell.angle_beta   90.00
_cell.angle_gamma   90.00
#
_symmetry.space_group_name_H-M   'P 1'
#
loop_
_entity.id
_entity.type
_entity.pdbx_description
1 polymer ?
#
loop_
_entity_poly.entity_id
_entity_poly.type
_entity_poly.pdbx_seq_one_letter_code
_entity_poly.pdbx_strand_id
1 'polypeptide(L)'
;MYQDESENEKQEINTIDILVVESIWDTESLSSAQENKISHAFAIVNKQALTGLKFCPHCNSKAFDPKDKNYSRDYEKHTIKCENNEGKIVKKVKLDYIQKPFVPHIMQNKTYQFLLANGRQHEFKPTQYFITYDLETVPKIVNKKFGKSSYQMYKLFPFSVASNIRNKQGIKKIFFSQQNGDDFIVQWLNQLFKEADQVNADNQYITAIRDRSSSAAEACTKDETIPYSMEVPIVGFNSSRFDISLIIQQMQCKDWTISNYIGSPTIAKQVIVHHKKLNLKVKFVDMLTYLQPMELKQAAKDFVDGYDDKKGLFPYEAFNTDNVNEVLSKSEPFTMEDFNSSLKKTKISEKDYQIYLEDAKRFKNRWDYLQFYNEQDTYIMIKPLMTLISLQFKYKIDMFSFMSMAACSNAIKYAKAYEDFDINGVYPNFEDLSQKFYLTENYWQSKVRGSQVQDKHQRRDTTNNVQDNDFEPHKFIRYTRSSGTAGGEMYMCGSQTGKIEEVDEHSKQTILRIINSNKRFTQEGRLFIAEVKGHIQEDYLNDFRN
;
A
#
# COMPACT_ATOMS: atom_id res chain seq x y z
N MET A 1 25.96 -44.97 -37.21
CA MET A 1 26.88 -44.26 -38.11
C MET A 1 26.21 -42.93 -38.42
N TYR A 2 26.91 -41.81 -38.18
CA TYR A 2 26.54 -40.41 -38.47
C TYR A 2 25.81 -40.25 -39.83
N GLN A 3 24.89 -39.32 -40.11
CA GLN A 3 24.68 -37.87 -39.88
C GLN A 3 23.14 -37.61 -39.76
N ASP A 4 22.62 -36.53 -39.18
CA ASP A 4 22.52 -35.22 -39.84
C ASP A 4 22.16 -34.07 -38.89
N GLU A 5 22.64 -32.90 -39.29
CA GLU A 5 22.47 -31.58 -38.68
C GLU A 5 21.01 -31.10 -38.69
N SER A 6 20.58 -30.44 -37.63
CA SER A 6 19.59 -29.36 -37.76
C SER A 6 19.92 -28.25 -36.77
N GLU A 7 20.30 -27.12 -37.35
CA GLU A 7 20.44 -25.83 -36.71
C GLU A 7 19.10 -25.44 -36.06
N ASN A 8 19.06 -25.30 -34.73
CA ASN A 8 17.96 -24.61 -34.07
C ASN A 8 18.31 -23.12 -34.04
N GLU A 9 17.84 -22.39 -35.06
CA GLU A 9 17.74 -20.94 -35.05
C GLU A 9 17.01 -20.48 -33.77
N LYS A 10 17.68 -19.66 -32.97
CA LYS A 10 17.02 -18.88 -31.92
C LYS A 10 16.05 -17.91 -32.59
N GLN A 11 14.76 -18.20 -32.56
CA GLN A 11 13.74 -17.20 -32.91
C GLN A 11 13.81 -16.04 -31.93
N GLU A 12 14.33 -14.90 -32.41
CA GLU A 12 14.23 -13.60 -31.75
C GLU A 12 12.74 -13.22 -31.69
N ILE A 13 12.15 -13.21 -30.48
CA ILE A 13 10.79 -12.73 -30.28
C ILE A 13 10.83 -11.20 -30.38
N ASN A 14 10.52 -10.67 -31.56
CA ASN A 14 10.32 -9.24 -31.75
C ASN A 14 9.13 -8.76 -30.92
N THR A 15 9.40 -7.93 -29.91
CA THR A 15 8.37 -7.28 -29.09
C THR A 15 7.83 -6.06 -29.86
N ILE A 16 6.52 -6.01 -30.09
CA ILE A 16 5.85 -4.90 -30.76
C ILE A 16 5.19 -4.02 -29.68
N ASP A 17 5.63 -2.77 -29.58
CA ASP A 17 4.97 -1.77 -28.73
C ASP A 17 3.68 -1.29 -29.41
N ILE A 18 2.54 -1.32 -28.70
CA ILE A 18 1.24 -0.88 -29.20
C ILE A 18 0.78 0.36 -28.43
N LEU A 19 0.48 1.44 -29.15
CA LEU A 19 -0.17 2.63 -28.59
C LEU A 19 -1.68 2.52 -28.85
N VAL A 20 -2.49 2.66 -27.79
CA VAL A 20 -3.94 2.76 -27.92
C VAL A 20 -4.34 4.21 -27.72
N VAL A 21 -4.97 4.83 -28.72
CA VAL A 21 -5.44 6.22 -28.69
C VAL A 21 -6.95 6.22 -28.90
N GLU A 22 -7.67 6.99 -28.08
CA GLU A 22 -9.11 7.19 -28.23
C GLU A 22 -9.38 8.53 -28.91
N SER A 23 -10.12 8.52 -30.03
CA SER A 23 -10.64 9.73 -30.68
C SER A 23 -12.15 9.81 -30.51
N ILE A 24 -12.67 11.00 -30.18
CA ILE A 24 -14.10 11.32 -30.23
C ILE A 24 -14.41 11.84 -31.65
N TRP A 25 -15.47 11.35 -32.27
CA TRP A 25 -16.00 11.89 -33.53
C TRP A 25 -17.21 12.77 -33.22
N ASP A 26 -17.18 14.04 -33.67
CA ASP A 26 -18.36 14.88 -33.74
C ASP A 26 -19.14 14.54 -35.01
N THR A 27 -20.35 14.02 -34.85
CA THR A 27 -21.36 14.04 -35.90
C THR A 27 -22.32 15.17 -35.59
N GLU A 28 -22.16 16.31 -36.27
CA GLU A 28 -23.21 17.32 -36.43
C GLU A 28 -24.39 16.73 -37.20
N SER A 29 -25.19 15.89 -36.55
CA SER A 29 -26.59 15.59 -36.84
C SER A 29 -26.96 14.29 -36.13
N LEU A 30 -27.33 14.39 -34.85
CA LEU A 30 -28.40 13.60 -34.22
C LEU A 30 -28.43 13.93 -32.73
N SER A 31 -29.60 14.38 -32.29
CA SER A 31 -29.93 14.72 -30.91
C SER A 31 -29.94 13.48 -30.02
N SER A 32 -28.77 13.04 -29.55
CA SER A 32 -28.63 12.17 -28.37
C SER A 32 -27.17 12.16 -27.91
N ALA A 33 -26.93 12.56 -26.66
CA ALA A 33 -25.61 12.74 -26.05
C ALA A 33 -24.86 11.41 -25.82
N GLN A 34 -24.22 10.90 -26.87
CA GLN A 34 -23.26 9.80 -26.79
C GLN A 34 -21.98 10.20 -27.55
N GLU A 35 -20.93 10.58 -26.81
CA GLU A 35 -19.59 10.71 -27.38
C GLU A 35 -19.10 9.32 -27.82
N ASN A 36 -19.20 9.02 -29.12
CA ASN A 36 -18.68 7.78 -29.68
C ASN A 36 -17.14 7.85 -29.72
N LYS A 37 -16.48 7.13 -28.81
CA LYS A 37 -15.02 6.98 -28.77
C LYS A 37 -14.59 5.78 -29.59
N ILE A 38 -13.75 6.03 -30.59
CA ILE A 38 -13.08 4.99 -31.37
C ILE A 38 -11.68 4.80 -30.81
N SER A 39 -11.34 3.58 -30.42
CA SER A 39 -9.99 3.22 -30.01
C SER A 39 -9.19 2.73 -31.21
N HIS A 40 -8.13 3.44 -31.55
CA HIS A 40 -7.18 3.05 -32.57
C HIS A 40 -5.97 2.40 -31.90
N ALA A 41 -5.59 1.20 -32.35
CA ALA A 41 -4.37 0.54 -31.94
C ALA A 41 -3.31 0.74 -33.03
N PHE A 42 -2.26 1.49 -32.72
CA PHE A 42 -1.15 1.73 -33.63
C PHE A 42 0.04 0.90 -33.19
N ALA A 43 0.63 0.16 -34.13
CA ALA A 43 1.97 -0.38 -33.94
C ALA A 43 2.95 0.80 -33.90
N ILE A 44 3.70 0.94 -32.79
CA ILE A 44 4.68 2.02 -32.65
C ILE A 44 5.94 1.63 -33.42
N VAL A 45 6.01 2.04 -34.69
CA VAL A 45 7.19 1.79 -35.54
C VAL A 45 8.38 2.65 -35.10
N ASN A 46 8.13 3.81 -34.50
CA ASN A 46 9.18 4.72 -34.02
C ASN A 46 8.80 5.39 -32.69
N LYS A 47 9.27 4.80 -31.59
CA LYS A 47 9.02 5.23 -30.20
C LYS A 47 9.58 6.64 -29.89
N GLN A 48 10.67 7.01 -30.56
CA GLN A 48 11.31 8.32 -30.38
C GLN A 48 10.50 9.44 -31.04
N ALA A 49 9.99 9.21 -32.26
CA ALA A 49 9.17 10.18 -32.96
C ALA A 49 7.84 10.46 -32.22
N LEU A 50 7.22 9.42 -31.64
CA LEU A 50 5.97 9.55 -30.89
C LEU A 50 6.11 10.35 -29.60
N THR A 51 7.15 10.07 -28.82
CA THR A 51 7.29 10.61 -27.46
C THR A 51 8.10 11.91 -27.42
N GLY A 52 8.85 12.21 -28.49
CA GLY A 52 9.86 13.27 -28.49
C GLY A 52 11.05 12.98 -27.57
N LEU A 53 11.12 11.78 -26.98
CA LEU A 53 12.19 11.37 -26.06
C LEU A 53 13.22 10.50 -26.78
N LYS A 54 14.49 10.66 -26.43
CA LYS A 54 15.55 9.77 -26.89
C LYS A 54 15.65 8.55 -25.95
N PHE A 55 15.53 7.36 -26.50
CA PHE A 55 15.72 6.12 -25.73
C PHE A 55 17.15 5.61 -25.82
N CYS A 56 17.62 4.96 -24.76
CA CYS A 56 18.88 4.24 -24.76
C CYS A 56 18.81 3.05 -25.73
N PRO A 57 19.74 2.92 -26.70
CA PRO A 57 19.68 1.88 -27.73
C PRO A 57 19.96 0.48 -27.19
N HIS A 58 20.56 0.35 -26.00
CA HIS A 58 20.94 -0.96 -25.44
C HIS A 58 19.86 -1.58 -24.54
N CYS A 59 19.13 -0.78 -23.75
CA CYS A 59 18.09 -1.31 -22.85
C CYS A 59 16.65 -1.01 -23.30
N ASN A 60 16.46 -0.10 -24.25
CA ASN A 60 15.15 0.41 -24.73
C ASN A 60 14.17 0.87 -23.62
N SER A 61 14.62 0.95 -22.37
CA SER A 61 13.79 1.19 -21.18
C SER A 61 14.01 2.58 -20.59
N LYS A 62 15.23 3.13 -20.72
CA LYS A 62 15.55 4.47 -20.22
C LYS A 62 15.34 5.52 -21.31
N ALA A 63 14.45 6.47 -21.04
CA ALA A 63 14.18 7.63 -21.89
C ALA A 63 14.84 8.89 -21.34
N PHE A 64 15.20 9.79 -22.25
CA PHE A 64 15.83 11.08 -21.98
C PHE A 64 15.10 12.16 -22.78
N ASP A 65 14.82 13.29 -22.14
CA ASP A 65 14.25 14.45 -22.82
C ASP A 65 15.37 15.24 -23.53
N PRO A 66 15.36 15.33 -24.88
CA PRO A 66 16.34 16.11 -25.63
C PRO A 66 16.35 17.61 -25.27
N LYS A 67 15.29 18.12 -24.61
CA LYS A 67 15.18 19.52 -24.17
C LYS A 67 15.83 19.78 -22.80
N ASP A 68 16.25 18.74 -22.06
CA ASP A 68 16.92 18.92 -20.77
C ASP A 68 18.31 19.53 -20.99
N LYS A 69 18.66 20.56 -20.21
CA LYS A 69 19.98 21.21 -20.24
C LYS A 69 21.16 20.23 -19.99
N ASN A 70 20.92 19.12 -19.32
CA ASN A 70 21.90 18.07 -19.04
C ASN A 70 21.80 16.86 -19.98
N TYR A 71 20.91 16.90 -20.98
CA TYR A 71 20.60 15.77 -21.86
C TYR A 71 21.84 15.05 -22.38
N SER A 72 22.75 15.79 -23.02
CA SER A 72 23.95 15.21 -23.66
C SER A 72 24.78 14.40 -22.67
N ARG A 73 25.10 14.98 -21.50
CA ARG A 73 25.90 14.35 -20.45
C ARG A 73 25.23 13.09 -19.91
N ASP A 74 23.94 13.18 -19.59
CA ASP A 74 23.22 12.11 -18.90
C ASP A 74 22.87 10.96 -19.85
N TYR A 75 22.56 11.28 -21.12
CA TYR A 75 22.35 10.31 -22.19
C TYR A 75 23.64 9.52 -22.47
N GLU A 76 24.75 10.21 -22.73
CA GLU A 76 26.04 9.57 -23.05
C GLU A 76 26.55 8.71 -21.89
N LYS A 77 26.52 9.25 -20.66
CA LYS A 77 26.91 8.52 -19.45
C LYS A 77 26.09 7.25 -19.23
N HIS A 78 24.78 7.31 -19.51
CA HIS A 78 23.93 6.14 -19.41
C HIS A 78 24.20 5.14 -20.54
N THR A 79 24.31 5.59 -21.80
CA THR A 79 24.52 4.73 -22.97
C THR A 79 25.81 3.92 -22.82
N ILE A 80 26.94 4.57 -22.51
CA ILE A 80 28.23 3.89 -22.26
C ILE A 80 28.10 2.87 -21.12
N LYS A 81 27.44 3.27 -20.03
CA LYS A 81 27.25 2.35 -18.89
C LYS A 81 26.33 1.19 -19.25
N CYS A 82 25.32 1.42 -20.08
CA CYS A 82 24.33 0.42 -20.46
C CYS A 82 24.90 -0.58 -21.48
N GLU A 83 25.70 -0.10 -22.42
CA GLU A 83 26.49 -0.90 -23.36
C GLU A 83 27.45 -1.86 -22.63
N ASN A 84 28.22 -1.32 -21.69
CA ASN A 84 29.12 -2.12 -20.84
C ASN A 84 28.39 -3.16 -19.97
N ASN A 85 27.06 -3.07 -19.83
CA ASN A 85 26.25 -4.04 -19.11
C ASN A 85 25.38 -4.89 -20.07
N GLU A 86 25.67 -4.92 -21.37
CA GLU A 86 24.91 -5.67 -22.40
C GLU A 86 23.41 -5.35 -22.39
N GLY A 87 23.04 -4.09 -22.15
CA GLY A 87 21.62 -3.69 -22.05
C GLY A 87 20.93 -4.09 -20.73
N LYS A 88 21.62 -4.81 -19.83
CA LYS A 88 21.05 -5.26 -18.55
C LYS A 88 21.13 -4.16 -17.49
N ILE A 89 20.03 -3.95 -16.77
CA ILE A 89 19.98 -2.99 -15.65
C ILE A 89 20.72 -3.57 -14.44
N VAL A 90 22.00 -3.24 -14.30
CA VAL A 90 22.79 -3.63 -13.12
C VAL A 90 22.51 -2.68 -11.95
N LYS A 91 21.62 -3.08 -11.05
CA LYS A 91 21.46 -2.43 -9.73
C LYS A 91 22.68 -2.81 -8.87
N LYS A 92 23.67 -1.92 -8.77
CA LYS A 92 24.77 -2.08 -7.81
C LYS A 92 24.26 -1.67 -6.42
N VAL A 93 24.25 -2.60 -5.47
CA VAL A 93 24.06 -2.27 -4.05
C VAL A 93 25.22 -1.37 -3.63
N LYS A 94 24.94 -0.12 -3.27
CA LYS A 94 25.88 0.72 -2.56
C LYS A 94 25.65 0.47 -1.09
N LEU A 95 26.61 -0.18 -0.44
CA LEU A 95 26.67 -0.23 1.01
C LEU A 95 27.25 1.10 1.49
N ASP A 96 26.73 1.62 2.60
CA ASP A 96 27.36 2.74 3.29
C ASP A 96 28.78 2.33 3.68
N TYR A 97 29.74 3.25 3.54
CA TYR A 97 31.17 3.00 3.85
C TYR A 97 31.41 2.70 5.35
N ILE A 98 30.39 2.94 6.19
CA ILE A 98 30.40 2.76 7.63
C ILE A 98 29.33 1.72 7.94
N GLN A 99 29.70 0.64 8.64
CA GLN A 99 28.74 -0.31 9.20
C GLN A 99 27.88 0.44 10.22
N LYS A 100 26.62 0.69 9.88
CA LYS A 100 25.64 1.28 10.80
C LYS A 100 24.77 0.15 11.35
N PRO A 101 24.48 0.15 12.66
CA PRO A 101 23.51 -0.78 13.22
C PRO A 101 22.16 -0.58 12.52
N PHE A 102 21.50 -1.68 12.16
CA PHE A 102 20.18 -1.62 11.56
C PHE A 102 19.14 -1.37 12.67
N VAL A 103 18.83 -0.09 12.92
CA VAL A 103 17.88 0.38 13.94
C VAL A 103 16.70 1.13 13.29
N PRO A 104 15.82 0.42 12.56
CA PRO A 104 14.73 1.06 11.80
C PRO A 104 13.76 1.86 12.68
N HIS A 105 13.54 1.45 13.93
CA HIS A 105 12.68 2.17 14.87
C HIS A 105 13.18 3.60 15.18
N ILE A 106 14.50 3.86 15.05
CA ILE A 106 15.11 5.20 15.21
C ILE A 106 15.25 5.88 13.85
N MET A 107 15.86 5.19 12.87
CA MET A 107 16.30 5.80 11.61
C MET A 107 15.17 6.11 10.63
N GLN A 108 14.00 5.47 10.78
CA GLN A 108 12.87 5.67 9.88
C GLN A 108 12.15 7.01 10.13
N ASN A 109 12.30 7.59 11.33
CA ASN A 109 11.63 8.84 11.71
C ASN A 109 12.65 9.88 12.17
N LYS A 110 12.87 10.91 11.34
CA LYS A 110 13.85 11.98 11.60
C LYS A 110 13.53 12.78 12.87
N THR A 111 12.24 12.96 13.19
CA THR A 111 11.82 13.63 14.43
C THR A 111 12.27 12.81 15.64
N TYR A 112 12.00 11.51 15.65
CA TYR A 112 12.39 10.65 16.75
C TYR A 112 13.91 10.53 16.88
N GLN A 113 14.62 10.37 15.77
CA GLN A 113 16.08 10.38 15.74
C GLN A 113 16.65 11.65 16.36
N PHE A 114 16.13 12.82 15.99
CA PHE A 114 16.56 14.11 16.54
C PHE A 114 16.29 14.21 18.05
N LEU A 115 15.07 13.87 18.47
CA LEU A 115 14.69 13.94 19.88
C LEU A 115 15.53 13.00 20.74
N LEU A 116 15.78 11.77 20.27
CA LEU A 116 16.64 10.81 20.95
C LEU A 116 18.07 11.34 21.10
N ALA A 117 18.64 11.89 20.02
CA ALA A 117 20.01 12.43 20.03
C ALA A 117 20.20 13.61 21.01
N ASN A 118 19.11 14.30 21.38
CA ASN A 118 19.13 15.45 22.29
C ASN A 118 18.56 15.13 23.68
N GLY A 119 18.28 13.86 24.03
CA GLY A 119 17.67 13.50 25.31
C GLY A 119 16.22 13.98 25.50
N ARG A 120 15.54 14.31 24.40
CA ARG A 120 14.18 14.87 24.33
C ARG A 120 13.14 13.82 23.93
N GLN A 121 13.42 12.52 24.08
CA GLN A 121 12.54 11.42 23.64
C GLN A 121 11.16 11.39 24.32
N HIS A 122 11.02 12.04 25.47
CA HIS A 122 9.76 12.19 26.19
C HIS A 122 8.78 13.11 25.46
N GLU A 123 9.27 13.99 24.58
CA GLU A 123 8.45 14.89 23.77
C GLU A 123 7.88 14.18 22.53
N PHE A 124 8.45 13.05 22.12
CA PHE A 124 8.04 12.35 20.89
C PHE A 124 6.58 11.92 20.96
N LYS A 125 5.84 12.24 19.91
CA LYS A 125 4.43 11.93 19.68
C LYS A 125 4.29 11.25 18.32
N PRO A 126 3.43 10.22 18.20
CA PRO A 126 3.15 9.61 16.91
C PRO A 126 2.27 10.55 16.09
N THR A 127 2.17 10.31 14.78
CA THR A 127 1.10 10.88 13.95
C THR A 127 -0.26 10.37 14.45
N GLN A 128 -1.12 11.26 14.96
CA GLN A 128 -2.39 10.92 15.63
C GLN A 128 -3.61 11.37 14.83
N TYR A 129 -3.43 12.37 13.99
CA TYR A 129 -4.46 12.98 13.15
C TYR A 129 -4.25 12.55 11.71
N PHE A 130 -5.35 12.21 11.04
CA PHE A 130 -5.37 11.63 9.70
C PHE A 130 -6.76 11.82 9.07
N ILE A 131 -6.87 11.54 7.78
CA ILE A 131 -8.14 11.55 7.07
C ILE A 131 -8.46 10.13 6.62
N THR A 132 -9.70 9.67 6.83
CA THR A 132 -10.19 8.44 6.21
C THR A 132 -11.12 8.78 5.06
N TYR A 133 -11.13 7.95 4.01
CA TYR A 133 -12.00 8.17 2.85
C TYR A 133 -12.49 6.85 2.27
N ASP A 134 -13.62 6.93 1.56
CA ASP A 134 -14.20 5.80 0.84
C ASP A 134 -14.97 6.33 -0.38
N LEU A 135 -14.93 5.58 -1.48
CA LEU A 135 -15.58 5.92 -2.73
C LEU A 135 -16.67 4.92 -3.02
N GLU A 136 -17.88 5.42 -3.25
CA GLU A 136 -18.92 4.61 -3.85
C GLU A 136 -18.87 4.72 -5.36
N THR A 137 -19.20 3.62 -6.02
CA THR A 137 -19.20 3.54 -7.48
C THR A 137 -20.55 3.11 -8.00
N VAL A 138 -20.87 3.55 -9.21
CA VAL A 138 -22.06 3.12 -9.92
C VAL A 138 -21.65 2.32 -11.17
N PRO A 139 -22.26 1.15 -11.42
CA PRO A 139 -21.97 0.38 -12.61
C PRO A 139 -22.63 1.02 -13.83
N LYS A 140 -21.87 1.13 -14.91
CA LYS A 140 -22.37 1.29 -16.27
C LYS A 140 -22.31 -0.06 -16.97
N ILE A 141 -23.44 -0.49 -17.52
CA ILE A 141 -23.52 -1.75 -18.27
C ILE A 141 -22.86 -1.52 -19.65
N VAL A 142 -21.85 -2.33 -19.99
CA VAL A 142 -21.07 -2.18 -21.23
C VAL A 142 -21.17 -3.40 -22.14
N ASN A 143 -21.24 -4.61 -21.58
CA ASN A 143 -21.47 -5.86 -22.33
C ASN A 143 -20.56 -6.03 -23.58
N LYS A 144 -19.26 -5.73 -23.43
CA LYS A 144 -18.30 -5.73 -24.54
C LYS A 144 -17.41 -6.96 -24.52
N LYS A 145 -17.34 -7.69 -25.63
CA LYS A 145 -16.37 -8.78 -25.83
C LYS A 145 -15.00 -8.23 -26.21
N PHE A 146 -13.96 -8.77 -25.57
CA PHE A 146 -12.56 -8.53 -25.89
C PHE A 146 -11.92 -9.88 -26.25
N GLY A 147 -11.55 -10.05 -27.52
CA GLY A 147 -11.01 -11.33 -28.00
C GLY A 147 -12.01 -12.49 -27.91
N LYS A 148 -11.50 -13.72 -27.90
CA LYS A 148 -12.32 -14.94 -27.93
C LYS A 148 -12.93 -15.33 -26.58
N SER A 149 -12.34 -14.89 -25.46
CA SER A 149 -12.69 -15.38 -24.11
C SER A 149 -12.87 -14.30 -23.05
N SER A 150 -12.67 -13.01 -23.36
CA SER A 150 -12.83 -11.94 -22.37
C SER A 150 -14.12 -11.16 -22.63
N TYR A 151 -14.87 -10.88 -21.56
CA TYR A 151 -16.12 -10.15 -21.62
C TYR A 151 -16.16 -9.13 -20.49
N GLN A 152 -16.30 -7.85 -20.86
CA GLN A 152 -16.50 -6.77 -19.91
C GLN A 152 -18.00 -6.52 -19.77
N MET A 153 -18.56 -6.97 -18.65
CA MET A 153 -19.98 -6.73 -18.33
C MET A 153 -20.21 -5.27 -17.93
N TYR A 154 -19.36 -4.75 -17.05
CA TYR A 154 -19.56 -3.45 -16.42
C TYR A 154 -18.31 -2.58 -16.51
N LYS A 155 -18.52 -1.26 -16.42
CA LYS A 155 -17.50 -0.26 -16.14
C LYS A 155 -17.95 0.55 -14.94
N LEU A 156 -17.12 0.61 -13.91
CA LEU A 156 -17.42 1.36 -12.68
C LEU A 156 -17.03 2.83 -12.84
N PHE A 157 -17.86 3.72 -12.32
CA PHE A 157 -17.60 5.15 -12.27
C PHE A 157 -17.72 5.66 -10.84
N PRO A 158 -16.86 6.61 -10.41
CA PRO A 158 -17.04 7.29 -9.14
C PRO A 158 -18.43 7.92 -9.06
N PHE A 159 -19.11 7.66 -7.95
CA PHE A 159 -20.47 8.10 -7.71
C PHE A 159 -20.57 9.06 -6.53
N SER A 160 -19.87 8.73 -5.44
CA SER A 160 -19.70 9.63 -4.31
C SER A 160 -18.44 9.31 -3.54
N VAL A 161 -17.99 10.27 -2.73
CA VAL A 161 -16.84 10.12 -1.85
C VAL A 161 -17.18 10.73 -0.49
N ALA A 162 -16.97 9.96 0.56
CA ALA A 162 -17.03 10.44 1.93
C ALA A 162 -15.63 10.54 2.50
N SER A 163 -15.43 11.46 3.44
CA SER A 163 -14.22 11.47 4.25
C SER A 163 -14.51 11.93 5.67
N ASN A 164 -13.86 11.27 6.63
CA ASN A 164 -13.81 11.73 8.02
C ASN A 164 -12.40 12.25 8.32
N ILE A 165 -12.33 13.52 8.72
CA ILE A 165 -11.11 14.23 9.07
C ILE A 165 -10.97 14.18 10.58
N ARG A 166 -10.03 13.37 11.06
CA ARG A 166 -9.67 13.36 12.47
C ARG A 166 -8.59 14.41 12.70
N ASN A 167 -8.95 15.48 13.40
CA ASN A 167 -8.07 16.59 13.75
C ASN A 167 -8.09 16.83 15.27
N LYS A 168 -7.40 17.87 15.74
CA LYS A 168 -7.30 18.17 17.18
C LYS A 168 -8.63 18.59 17.82
N GLN A 169 -9.54 19.17 17.03
CA GLN A 169 -10.85 19.64 17.49
C GLN A 169 -11.90 18.52 17.54
N GLY A 170 -11.71 17.44 16.77
CA GLY A 170 -12.63 16.31 16.73
C GLY A 170 -12.63 15.61 15.37
N ILE A 171 -13.82 15.14 14.97
CA ILE A 171 -14.02 14.49 13.68
C ILE A 171 -14.94 15.39 12.85
N LYS A 172 -14.42 15.88 11.73
CA LYS A 172 -15.19 16.62 10.72
C LYS A 172 -15.52 15.68 9.56
N LYS A 173 -16.72 15.80 9.02
CA LYS A 173 -17.17 15.00 7.88
C LYS A 173 -17.26 15.87 6.64
N ILE A 174 -16.87 15.32 5.50
CA ILE A 174 -17.12 15.90 4.18
C ILE A 174 -17.66 14.83 3.25
N PHE A 175 -18.58 15.21 2.39
CA PHE A 175 -19.22 14.32 1.43
C PHE A 175 -19.39 15.06 0.11
N PHE A 176 -19.06 14.39 -0.99
CA PHE A 176 -19.27 14.88 -2.34
C PHE A 176 -19.86 13.75 -3.19
N SER A 177 -20.78 14.08 -4.09
CA SER A 177 -21.41 13.12 -5.00
C SER A 177 -21.60 13.74 -6.37
N GLN A 178 -22.14 12.96 -7.31
CA GLN A 178 -22.56 13.46 -8.61
C GLN A 178 -23.56 14.64 -8.53
N GLN A 179 -24.25 14.83 -7.40
CA GLN A 179 -25.11 16.01 -7.18
C GLN A 179 -24.30 17.32 -7.15
N ASN A 180 -22.99 17.26 -6.92
CA ASN A 180 -22.09 18.41 -6.95
C ASN A 180 -21.55 18.73 -8.36
N GLY A 181 -21.90 17.94 -9.37
CA GLY A 181 -21.41 18.07 -10.75
C GLY A 181 -20.33 17.06 -11.11
N ASP A 182 -19.98 17.00 -12.40
CA ASP A 182 -19.05 16.00 -12.95
C ASP A 182 -17.62 16.10 -12.39
N ASP A 183 -17.24 17.27 -11.86
CA ASP A 183 -15.92 17.53 -11.28
C ASP A 183 -15.89 17.32 -9.75
N PHE A 184 -16.89 16.66 -9.15
CA PHE A 184 -16.99 16.49 -7.69
C PHE A 184 -15.74 15.85 -7.05
N ILE A 185 -15.01 14.97 -7.76
CA ILE A 185 -13.73 14.41 -7.28
C ILE A 185 -12.67 15.49 -7.16
N VAL A 186 -12.61 16.43 -8.10
CA VAL A 186 -11.68 17.56 -8.05
C VAL A 186 -12.09 18.54 -6.95
N GLN A 187 -13.38 18.79 -6.76
CA GLN A 187 -13.90 19.58 -5.64
C GLN A 187 -13.54 18.93 -4.30
N TRP A 188 -13.73 17.62 -4.17
CA TRP A 188 -13.33 16.85 -3.00
C TRP A 188 -11.82 16.93 -2.75
N LEU A 189 -10.97 16.73 -3.75
CA LEU A 189 -9.51 16.83 -3.60
C LEU A 189 -9.09 18.24 -3.12
N ASN A 190 -9.70 19.30 -3.67
CA ASN A 190 -9.44 20.66 -3.19
C ASN A 190 -9.81 20.83 -1.71
N GLN A 191 -10.96 20.31 -1.28
CA GLN A 191 -11.34 20.35 0.13
C GLN A 191 -10.42 19.48 0.99
N LEU A 192 -10.09 18.28 0.53
CA LEU A 192 -9.19 17.34 1.19
C LEU A 192 -7.83 17.98 1.49
N PHE A 193 -7.25 18.72 0.54
CA PHE A 193 -5.98 19.41 0.77
C PHE A 193 -6.06 20.53 1.82
N LYS A 194 -7.18 21.25 1.90
CA LYS A 194 -7.39 22.25 2.97
C LYS A 194 -7.47 21.58 4.34
N GLU A 195 -8.21 20.49 4.43
CA GLU A 195 -8.31 19.72 5.68
C GLU A 195 -6.98 19.06 6.06
N ALA A 196 -6.24 18.56 5.07
CA ALA A 196 -4.94 17.96 5.27
C ALA A 196 -3.90 18.96 5.78
N ASP A 197 -3.99 20.23 5.37
CA ASP A 197 -3.13 21.30 5.91
C ASP A 197 -3.36 21.51 7.41
N GLN A 198 -4.63 21.53 7.84
CA GLN A 198 -4.97 21.59 9.26
C GLN A 198 -4.50 20.34 10.01
N VAL A 199 -4.72 19.14 9.46
CA VAL A 199 -4.25 17.87 10.06
C VAL A 199 -2.72 17.85 10.17
N ASN A 200 -2.01 18.40 9.19
CA ASN A 200 -0.56 18.55 9.23
C ASN A 200 -0.14 19.48 10.38
N ALA A 201 -0.79 20.64 10.52
CA ALA A 201 -0.54 21.57 11.61
C ALA A 201 -0.81 20.94 12.99
N ASP A 202 -1.89 20.17 13.12
CA ASP A 202 -2.27 19.51 14.38
C ASP A 202 -1.29 18.40 14.79
N ASN A 203 -0.62 17.76 13.84
CA ASN A 203 0.42 16.77 14.11
C ASN A 203 1.81 17.39 14.35
N GLN A 204 2.00 18.69 14.14
CA GLN A 204 3.28 19.36 14.38
C GLN A 204 3.57 19.55 15.87
N TYR A 205 4.85 19.73 16.18
CA TYR A 205 5.31 20.04 17.53
C TYR A 205 5.17 21.54 17.75
N ILE A 206 4.58 21.91 18.89
CA ILE A 206 4.32 23.31 19.28
C ILE A 206 5.03 23.60 20.59
N THR A 207 5.55 24.82 20.73
CA THR A 207 6.09 25.35 21.99
C THR A 207 5.06 26.32 22.56
N ALA A 208 4.76 26.19 23.85
CA ALA A 208 3.98 27.21 24.56
C ALA A 208 4.91 28.37 24.91
N ILE A 209 4.64 29.57 24.38
CA ILE A 209 5.31 30.78 24.83
C ILE A 209 4.62 31.22 26.13
N ARG A 210 5.29 31.06 27.27
CA ARG A 210 4.83 31.64 28.53
C ARG A 210 5.12 33.13 28.53
N ASP A 211 4.14 33.93 28.12
CA ASP A 211 4.14 35.34 28.50
C ASP A 211 3.73 35.43 29.98
N ARG A 212 4.69 35.73 30.85
CA ARG A 212 4.45 35.90 32.29
C ARG A 212 3.65 37.17 32.62
N SER A 213 3.32 38.00 31.63
CA SER A 213 2.70 39.30 31.82
C SER A 213 1.26 39.44 31.30
N SER A 214 0.71 38.43 30.61
CA SER A 214 -0.67 38.47 30.10
C SER A 214 -1.50 37.24 30.47
N SER A 215 -2.75 37.47 30.89
CA SER A 215 -3.77 36.44 31.18
C SER A 215 -4.49 35.94 29.93
N ALA A 216 -3.99 36.26 28.74
CA ALA A 216 -4.56 35.82 27.47
C ALA A 216 -4.07 34.40 27.13
N ALA A 217 -4.90 33.64 26.40
CA ALA A 217 -4.64 32.25 26.02
C ALA A 217 -3.21 32.06 25.45
N GLU A 218 -2.51 31.01 25.89
CA GLU A 218 -1.17 30.63 25.42
C GLU A 218 -1.13 30.60 23.88
N ALA A 219 -0.44 31.56 23.26
CA ALA A 219 -0.11 31.49 21.85
C ALA A 219 0.88 30.33 21.65
N CYS A 220 0.39 29.22 21.11
CA CYS A 220 1.22 28.08 20.72
C CYS A 220 1.79 28.32 19.32
N THR A 221 3.10 28.44 19.20
CA THR A 221 3.79 28.53 17.90
C THR A 221 4.49 27.22 17.59
N LYS A 222 4.70 26.93 16.29
CA LYS A 222 5.45 25.76 15.84
C LYS A 222 6.87 25.77 16.43
N ASP A 223 7.30 24.62 16.96
CA ASP A 223 8.69 24.43 17.36
C ASP A 223 9.55 24.16 16.12
N GLU A 224 10.18 25.20 15.57
CA GLU A 224 11.05 25.07 14.40
C GLU A 224 12.36 24.33 14.70
N THR A 225 12.69 24.08 15.97
CA THR A 225 13.88 23.32 16.36
C THR A 225 13.69 21.82 16.18
N ILE A 226 12.45 21.33 16.21
CA ILE A 226 12.13 19.91 16.03
C ILE A 226 11.87 19.64 14.54
N PRO A 227 12.70 18.83 13.86
CA PRO A 227 12.45 18.50 12.46
C PRO A 227 11.18 17.67 12.35
N TYR A 228 10.24 18.11 11.51
CA TYR A 228 9.00 17.40 11.20
C TYR A 228 8.77 17.40 9.69
N SER A 229 8.71 16.21 9.09
CA SER A 229 8.55 16.04 7.64
C SER A 229 7.65 14.86 7.28
N MET A 230 6.65 14.58 8.10
CA MET A 230 5.71 13.49 7.87
C MET A 230 4.69 13.87 6.80
N GLU A 231 4.32 12.92 5.94
CA GLU A 231 3.18 13.11 5.05
C GLU A 231 1.86 12.89 5.81
N VAL A 232 0.85 13.69 5.50
CA VAL A 232 -0.49 13.54 6.09
C VAL A 232 -1.12 12.24 5.60
N PRO A 233 -1.50 11.31 6.50
CA PRO A 233 -2.10 10.05 6.09
C PRO A 233 -3.54 10.24 5.61
N ILE A 234 -3.82 9.76 4.40
CA ILE A 234 -5.15 9.66 3.80
C ILE A 234 -5.44 8.16 3.62
N VAL A 235 -6.33 7.61 4.43
CA VAL A 235 -6.48 6.15 4.60
C VAL A 235 -7.82 5.68 4.05
N GLY A 236 -7.81 4.79 3.07
CA GLY A 236 -9.03 4.15 2.57
C GLY A 236 -9.02 2.64 2.86
N PHE A 237 -10.17 1.98 2.81
CA PHE A 237 -10.27 0.54 3.07
C PHE A 237 -10.30 -0.25 1.76
N ASN A 238 -9.33 -1.15 1.52
CA ASN A 238 -9.20 -1.86 0.24
C ASN A 238 -9.01 -0.91 -0.97
N SER A 239 -8.59 0.32 -0.67
CA SER A 239 -8.46 1.44 -1.62
C SER A 239 -7.31 1.25 -2.60
N SER A 240 -6.31 0.43 -2.27
CA SER A 240 -5.14 0.19 -3.13
C SER A 240 -5.50 -0.47 -4.46
N ARG A 241 -6.56 -1.27 -4.47
CA ARG A 241 -7.02 -2.00 -5.66
C ARG A 241 -8.12 -1.28 -6.43
N PHE A 242 -8.96 -0.54 -5.74
CA PHE A 242 -10.19 0.02 -6.29
C PHE A 242 -10.10 1.54 -6.37
N ASP A 243 -10.29 2.20 -5.24
CA ASP A 243 -10.45 3.65 -5.11
C ASP A 243 -9.35 4.45 -5.79
N ILE A 244 -8.08 4.17 -5.47
CA ILE A 244 -6.95 4.96 -5.98
C ILE A 244 -6.93 4.91 -7.50
N SER A 245 -7.24 3.76 -8.11
CA SER A 245 -7.26 3.61 -9.57
C SER A 245 -8.31 4.51 -10.24
N LEU A 246 -9.40 4.83 -9.53
CA LEU A 246 -10.49 5.68 -10.03
C LEU A 246 -10.16 7.17 -9.95
N ILE A 247 -9.30 7.57 -9.01
CA ILE A 247 -8.99 8.99 -8.74
C ILE A 247 -7.54 9.40 -9.09
N ILE A 248 -6.67 8.45 -9.48
CA ILE A 248 -5.25 8.72 -9.73
C ILE A 248 -5.01 9.74 -10.83
N GLN A 249 -5.89 9.80 -11.85
CA GLN A 249 -5.78 10.79 -12.92
C GLN A 249 -5.98 12.21 -12.40
N GLN A 250 -6.87 12.39 -11.42
CA GLN A 250 -7.18 13.66 -10.76
C GLN A 250 -6.10 14.05 -9.72
N MET A 251 -5.24 13.11 -9.30
CA MET A 251 -4.08 13.37 -8.44
C MET A 251 -2.88 14.01 -9.17
N GLN A 252 -3.01 14.33 -10.46
CA GLN A 252 -1.99 15.04 -11.21
C GLN A 252 -2.59 16.23 -11.96
N CYS A 253 -2.25 17.44 -11.50
CA CYS A 253 -2.71 18.68 -12.12
C CYS A 253 -1.66 19.80 -11.98
N LYS A 254 -2.06 21.03 -12.32
CA LYS A 254 -1.19 22.21 -12.15
C LYS A 254 -0.85 22.48 -10.68
N ASP A 255 -1.78 22.25 -9.76
CA ASP A 255 -1.67 22.61 -8.34
C ASP A 255 -1.01 21.52 -7.48
N TRP A 256 -1.14 20.24 -7.85
CA TRP A 256 -0.52 19.10 -7.16
C TRP A 256 -0.02 18.02 -8.10
N THR A 257 0.98 17.25 -7.66
CA THR A 257 1.63 16.21 -8.47
C THR A 257 1.97 14.98 -7.64
N ILE A 258 1.85 13.81 -8.25
CA ILE A 258 2.33 12.55 -7.68
C ILE A 258 3.86 12.62 -7.58
N SER A 259 4.37 12.58 -6.36
CA SER A 259 5.80 12.64 -6.04
C SER A 259 6.41 11.26 -5.82
N ASN A 260 5.60 10.29 -5.41
CA ASN A 260 6.01 8.91 -5.24
C ASN A 260 4.82 7.97 -5.48
N TYR A 261 5.08 6.83 -6.11
CA TYR A 261 4.10 5.77 -6.36
C TYR A 261 4.74 4.42 -6.06
N ILE A 262 4.12 3.66 -5.16
CA ILE A 262 4.56 2.30 -4.81
C ILE A 262 3.41 1.35 -5.12
N GLY A 263 3.66 0.38 -5.99
CA GLY A 263 2.64 -0.57 -6.41
C GLY A 263 2.84 -1.09 -7.83
N SER A 264 1.89 -1.87 -8.30
CA SER A 264 1.70 -2.18 -9.72
C SER A 264 0.69 -1.20 -10.33
N PRO A 265 0.52 -1.15 -11.66
CA PRO A 265 -0.57 -0.38 -12.28
C PRO A 265 -1.98 -0.78 -11.80
N THR A 266 -2.14 -2.01 -11.30
CA THR A 266 -3.41 -2.56 -10.81
C THR A 266 -3.59 -2.47 -9.29
N ILE A 267 -2.51 -2.22 -8.54
CA ILE A 267 -2.52 -2.17 -7.07
C ILE A 267 -1.59 -1.04 -6.63
N ALA A 268 -2.17 0.12 -6.33
CA ALA A 268 -1.48 1.27 -5.78
C ALA A 268 -1.35 1.13 -4.26
N LYS A 269 -0.29 0.48 -3.78
CA LYS A 269 -0.07 0.26 -2.33
C LYS A 269 0.09 1.58 -1.57
N GLN A 270 0.76 2.55 -2.18
CA GLN A 270 0.97 3.87 -1.61
C GLN A 270 1.14 4.91 -2.72
N VAL A 271 0.49 6.07 -2.58
CA VAL A 271 0.65 7.22 -3.47
C VAL A 271 0.92 8.47 -2.64
N ILE A 272 2.02 9.17 -2.89
CA ILE A 272 2.34 10.44 -2.23
C ILE A 272 2.08 11.57 -3.22
N VAL A 273 1.14 12.44 -2.88
CA VAL A 273 0.77 13.61 -3.69
C VAL A 273 1.32 14.86 -3.00
N HIS A 274 2.05 15.68 -3.75
CA HIS A 274 2.62 16.95 -3.29
C HIS A 274 1.80 18.11 -3.85
N HIS A 275 1.19 18.89 -2.96
CA HIS A 275 0.54 20.14 -3.29
C HIS A 275 1.59 21.25 -3.37
N LYS A 276 1.75 21.85 -4.56
CA LYS A 276 2.87 22.76 -4.86
C LYS A 276 2.79 24.07 -4.07
N LYS A 277 1.61 24.69 -3.99
CA LYS A 277 1.42 25.98 -3.31
C LYS A 277 1.49 25.88 -1.79
N LEU A 278 0.76 24.93 -1.19
CA LEU A 278 0.79 24.65 0.25
C LEU A 278 2.12 24.02 0.71
N ASN A 279 2.97 23.57 -0.21
CA ASN A 279 4.14 22.75 0.07
C ASN A 279 3.83 21.55 1.01
N LEU A 280 2.65 20.96 0.82
CA LEU A 280 2.11 19.90 1.66
C LEU A 280 2.19 18.56 0.94
N LYS A 281 2.60 17.50 1.64
CA LYS A 281 2.57 16.14 1.11
C LYS A 281 1.51 15.32 1.85
N VAL A 282 0.63 14.70 1.07
CA VAL A 282 -0.37 13.74 1.57
C VAL A 282 -0.01 12.35 1.07
N LYS A 283 -0.28 11.32 1.88
CA LYS A 283 0.02 9.92 1.58
C LYS A 283 -1.26 9.11 1.59
N PHE A 284 -1.70 8.72 0.40
CA PHE A 284 -2.77 7.76 0.21
C PHE A 284 -2.24 6.36 0.50
N VAL A 285 -2.88 5.67 1.44
CA VAL A 285 -2.52 4.32 1.88
C VAL A 285 -3.76 3.51 2.19
N ASP A 286 -3.69 2.21 1.95
CA ASP A 286 -4.75 1.28 2.26
C ASP A 286 -4.65 0.80 3.71
N MET A 287 -5.76 0.83 4.45
CA MET A 287 -5.85 0.31 5.81
C MET A 287 -5.47 -1.18 5.89
N LEU A 288 -5.74 -1.97 4.85
CA LEU A 288 -5.32 -3.38 4.75
C LEU A 288 -3.81 -3.57 4.63
N THR A 289 -3.05 -2.50 4.47
CA THR A 289 -1.58 -2.53 4.59
C THR A 289 -1.12 -2.69 6.05
N TYR A 290 -2.01 -2.35 6.99
CA TYR A 290 -1.80 -2.42 8.43
C TYR A 290 -2.57 -3.57 9.11
N LEU A 291 -3.47 -4.23 8.37
CA LEU A 291 -4.31 -5.33 8.86
C LEU A 291 -4.11 -6.59 8.02
N GLN A 292 -4.55 -7.73 8.55
CA GLN A 292 -4.73 -8.91 7.71
C GLN A 292 -5.89 -8.67 6.74
N PRO A 293 -5.90 -9.28 5.53
CA PRO A 293 -7.02 -9.18 4.61
C PRO A 293 -8.32 -9.63 5.29
N MET A 294 -9.26 -8.71 5.46
CA MET A 294 -10.56 -8.96 6.09
C MET A 294 -11.59 -7.95 5.61
N GLU A 295 -12.87 -8.17 5.93
CA GLU A 295 -13.93 -7.20 5.67
C GLU A 295 -13.92 -6.06 6.68
N LEU A 296 -14.32 -4.86 6.26
CA LEU A 296 -14.39 -3.69 7.16
C LEU A 296 -15.30 -3.95 8.36
N LYS A 297 -16.40 -4.68 8.17
CA LYS A 297 -17.31 -5.09 9.25
C LYS A 297 -16.58 -5.94 10.30
N GLN A 298 -15.66 -6.81 9.89
CA GLN A 298 -14.87 -7.63 10.80
C GLN A 298 -13.80 -6.79 11.51
N ALA A 299 -13.10 -5.92 10.77
CA ALA A 299 -12.13 -4.98 11.34
C ALA A 299 -12.78 -4.06 12.39
N ALA A 300 -14.00 -3.58 12.16
CA ALA A 300 -14.73 -2.82 13.17
C ALA A 300 -15.02 -3.69 14.41
N LYS A 301 -15.55 -4.90 14.25
CA LYS A 301 -15.84 -5.80 15.38
C LYS A 301 -14.62 -6.15 16.22
N ASP A 302 -13.47 -6.43 15.59
CA ASP A 302 -12.28 -6.89 16.29
C ASP A 302 -11.61 -5.81 17.15
N PHE A 303 -11.89 -4.53 16.87
CA PHE A 303 -11.26 -3.38 17.53
C PHE A 303 -12.25 -2.51 18.32
N VAL A 304 -13.55 -2.86 18.33
CA VAL A 304 -14.60 -2.05 18.95
C VAL A 304 -15.39 -2.86 19.98
N ASP A 305 -15.28 -2.45 21.24
CA ASP A 305 -16.24 -2.80 22.29
C ASP A 305 -17.42 -1.81 22.25
N GLY A 306 -18.56 -2.17 21.63
CA GLY A 306 -19.75 -1.30 21.60
C GLY A 306 -20.76 -1.54 20.46
N TYR A 307 -21.97 -1.00 20.62
CA TYR A 307 -23.10 -1.18 19.67
C TYR A 307 -23.16 -0.09 18.57
N ASP A 308 -22.58 1.09 18.80
CA ASP A 308 -22.77 2.32 17.98
C ASP A 308 -21.86 2.44 16.74
N ASP A 309 -20.89 1.54 16.55
CA ASP A 309 -19.89 1.60 15.47
C ASP A 309 -20.06 0.43 14.47
N LYS A 310 -21.28 0.23 13.95
CA LYS A 310 -21.57 -0.88 13.01
C LYS A 310 -21.57 -0.41 11.57
N LYS A 311 -20.95 -1.23 10.70
CA LYS A 311 -21.09 -1.10 9.25
C LYS A 311 -22.58 -1.19 8.88
N GLY A 312 -23.09 -0.17 8.19
CA GLY A 312 -24.46 -0.12 7.70
C GLY A 312 -24.73 -1.12 6.58
N LEU A 313 -25.93 -1.07 6.01
CA LEU A 313 -26.35 -1.94 4.90
C LEU A 313 -26.73 -1.08 3.70
N PHE A 314 -26.15 -1.36 2.53
CA PHE A 314 -26.45 -0.60 1.32
C PHE A 314 -26.64 -1.53 0.11
N PRO A 315 -27.68 -1.31 -0.72
CA PRO A 315 -27.96 -2.17 -1.88
C PRO A 315 -27.20 -1.70 -3.13
N TYR A 316 -25.99 -2.22 -3.32
CA TYR A 316 -25.09 -1.81 -4.42
C TYR A 316 -25.61 -2.13 -5.83
N GLU A 317 -26.53 -3.07 -5.98
CA GLU A 317 -27.05 -3.52 -7.29
C GLU A 317 -28.42 -2.91 -7.63
N ALA A 318 -28.98 -2.03 -6.77
CA ALA A 318 -30.32 -1.48 -6.93
C ALA A 318 -30.44 -0.38 -7.99
N PHE A 319 -29.32 0.19 -8.44
CA PHE A 319 -29.30 1.26 -9.43
C PHE A 319 -28.03 1.23 -10.28
N ASN A 320 -28.07 1.95 -11.40
CA ASN A 320 -26.98 2.11 -12.35
C ASN A 320 -26.90 3.57 -12.82
N THR A 321 -25.98 3.87 -13.74
CA THR A 321 -25.79 5.24 -14.25
C THR A 321 -27.03 5.88 -14.84
N ASP A 322 -28.01 5.08 -15.30
CA ASP A 322 -29.14 5.55 -16.08
C ASP A 322 -30.33 5.93 -15.18
N ASN A 323 -30.47 5.28 -14.01
CA ASN A 323 -31.62 5.47 -13.11
C ASN A 323 -31.25 5.98 -11.70
N VAL A 324 -29.96 6.21 -11.41
CA VAL A 324 -29.48 6.57 -10.06
C VAL A 324 -30.23 7.75 -9.43
N ASN A 325 -30.47 8.81 -10.20
CA ASN A 325 -31.17 10.00 -9.69
C ASN A 325 -32.63 9.69 -9.34
N GLU A 326 -33.31 8.89 -10.15
CA GLU A 326 -34.69 8.48 -9.88
C GLU A 326 -34.76 7.59 -8.63
N VAL A 327 -33.88 6.58 -8.56
CA VAL A 327 -33.88 5.60 -7.47
C VAL A 327 -33.55 6.24 -6.14
N LEU A 328 -32.58 7.15 -6.09
CA LEU A 328 -32.11 7.75 -4.83
C LEU A 328 -32.95 8.94 -4.37
N SER A 329 -33.73 9.56 -5.25
CA SER A 329 -34.63 10.66 -4.88
C SER A 329 -35.91 10.19 -4.17
N LYS A 330 -36.19 8.87 -4.17
CA LYS A 330 -37.35 8.29 -3.50
C LYS A 330 -37.26 8.42 -1.98
N SER A 331 -38.40 8.73 -1.37
CA SER A 331 -38.56 8.79 0.09
C SER A 331 -38.86 7.42 0.71
N GLU A 332 -39.43 6.48 -0.05
CA GLU A 332 -39.58 5.11 0.44
C GLU A 332 -38.24 4.41 0.65
N PRO A 333 -38.10 3.51 1.64
CA PRO A 333 -36.90 2.70 1.79
C PRO A 333 -36.70 1.76 0.58
N PHE A 334 -35.49 1.24 0.42
CA PHE A 334 -35.19 0.14 -0.48
C PHE A 334 -35.99 -1.10 -0.08
N THR A 335 -36.41 -1.87 -1.06
CA THR A 335 -37.08 -3.16 -0.84
C THR A 335 -36.05 -4.21 -0.42
N MET A 336 -36.51 -5.32 0.16
CA MET A 336 -35.63 -6.41 0.54
C MET A 336 -34.91 -7.05 -0.67
N GLU A 337 -35.55 -7.03 -1.84
CA GLU A 337 -35.00 -7.58 -3.08
C GLU A 337 -33.84 -6.74 -3.64
N ASP A 338 -33.83 -5.43 -3.37
CA ASP A 338 -32.75 -4.52 -3.79
C ASP A 338 -31.39 -4.91 -3.19
N PHE A 339 -31.38 -5.64 -2.05
CA PHE A 339 -30.16 -6.11 -1.39
C PHE A 339 -29.64 -7.46 -1.91
N ASN A 340 -30.29 -8.06 -2.91
CA ASN A 340 -29.80 -9.29 -3.51
C ASN A 340 -28.49 -9.03 -4.26
N SER A 341 -27.48 -9.86 -4.02
CA SER A 341 -26.23 -9.80 -4.79
C SER A 341 -26.20 -10.88 -5.86
N SER A 342 -26.16 -10.48 -7.13
CA SER A 342 -25.98 -11.39 -8.26
C SER A 342 -24.58 -12.03 -8.25
N LEU A 343 -23.56 -11.27 -7.83
CA LEU A 343 -22.17 -11.73 -7.77
C LEU A 343 -21.96 -12.79 -6.69
N LYS A 344 -22.42 -12.52 -5.46
CA LYS A 344 -22.28 -13.44 -4.33
C LYS A 344 -23.38 -14.51 -4.30
N LYS A 345 -24.44 -14.35 -5.10
CA LYS A 345 -25.67 -15.16 -5.06
C LYS A 345 -26.28 -15.23 -3.64
N THR A 346 -26.23 -14.10 -2.94
CA THR A 346 -26.71 -13.98 -1.55
C THR A 346 -27.94 -13.08 -1.47
N LYS A 347 -28.80 -13.37 -0.51
CA LYS A 347 -29.93 -12.52 -0.11
C LYS A 347 -29.67 -11.95 1.27
N ILE A 348 -30.22 -10.77 1.56
CA ILE A 348 -30.19 -10.20 2.91
C ILE A 348 -31.06 -11.05 3.85
N SER A 349 -30.67 -11.12 5.13
CA SER A 349 -31.49 -11.77 6.15
C SER A 349 -32.63 -10.84 6.59
N GLU A 350 -33.76 -11.41 7.03
CA GLU A 350 -34.88 -10.60 7.56
C GLU A 350 -34.42 -9.70 8.70
N LYS A 351 -33.55 -10.21 9.58
CA LYS A 351 -32.99 -9.46 10.70
C LYS A 351 -32.18 -8.25 10.23
N ASP A 352 -31.30 -8.44 9.25
CA ASP A 352 -30.49 -7.34 8.70
C ASP A 352 -31.36 -6.33 7.96
N TYR A 353 -32.39 -6.78 7.24
CA TYR A 353 -33.33 -5.89 6.58
C TYR A 353 -34.13 -5.03 7.56
N GLN A 354 -34.56 -5.59 8.70
CA GLN A 354 -35.20 -4.81 9.76
C GLN A 354 -34.26 -3.76 10.36
N ILE A 355 -32.97 -4.08 10.52
CA ILE A 355 -31.96 -3.08 10.95
C ILE A 355 -31.88 -1.93 9.94
N TYR A 356 -31.82 -2.26 8.65
CA TYR A 356 -31.84 -1.26 7.58
C TYR A 356 -33.09 -0.36 7.65
N LEU A 357 -34.28 -0.94 7.83
CA LEU A 357 -35.53 -0.16 7.90
C LEU A 357 -35.55 0.81 9.08
N GLU A 358 -35.05 0.41 10.26
CA GLU A 358 -34.96 1.30 11.41
C GLU A 358 -33.97 2.45 11.20
N ASP A 359 -32.86 2.20 10.52
CA ASP A 359 -31.90 3.25 10.17
C ASP A 359 -32.48 4.19 9.10
N ALA A 360 -33.11 3.65 8.06
CA ALA A 360 -33.67 4.41 6.95
C ALA A 360 -34.74 5.44 7.38
N LYS A 361 -35.51 5.16 8.45
CA LYS A 361 -36.51 6.09 9.02
C LYS A 361 -35.93 7.44 9.45
N ARG A 362 -34.62 7.51 9.69
CA ARG A 362 -33.94 8.74 10.15
C ARG A 362 -33.67 9.72 9.00
N PHE A 363 -33.89 9.30 7.75
CA PHE A 363 -33.49 10.02 6.55
C PHE A 363 -34.71 10.32 5.68
N LYS A 364 -34.69 11.48 4.99
CA LYS A 364 -35.83 11.93 4.19
C LYS A 364 -35.95 11.17 2.87
N ASN A 365 -34.82 10.79 2.30
CA ASN A 365 -34.73 10.08 1.03
C ASN A 365 -33.48 9.18 1.04
N ARG A 366 -33.33 8.39 -0.03
CA ARG A 366 -32.21 7.45 -0.17
C ARG A 366 -30.86 8.15 -0.42
N TRP A 367 -30.83 9.40 -0.89
CA TRP A 367 -29.61 10.21 -0.96
C TRP A 367 -29.05 10.54 0.42
N ASP A 368 -29.90 11.00 1.33
CA ASP A 368 -29.52 11.30 2.71
C ASP A 368 -29.01 10.02 3.42
N TYR A 369 -29.64 8.87 3.13
CA TYR A 369 -29.19 7.57 3.62
C TYR A 369 -27.83 7.17 3.05
N LEU A 370 -27.60 7.35 1.74
CA LEU A 370 -26.29 7.11 1.11
C LEU A 370 -25.19 7.95 1.77
N GLN A 371 -25.41 9.24 1.96
CA GLN A 371 -24.43 10.11 2.59
C GLN A 371 -24.06 9.60 3.99
N PHE A 372 -25.08 9.29 4.80
CA PHE A 372 -24.86 8.70 6.12
C PHE A 372 -24.07 7.39 6.02
N TYR A 373 -24.45 6.49 5.11
CA TYR A 373 -23.80 5.21 4.91
C TYR A 373 -22.30 5.36 4.64
N ASN A 374 -21.93 6.19 3.65
CA ASN A 374 -20.53 6.40 3.28
C ASN A 374 -19.74 7.10 4.40
N GLU A 375 -20.37 8.06 5.09
CA GLU A 375 -19.77 8.70 6.25
C GLU A 375 -19.51 7.72 7.39
N GLN A 376 -20.40 6.74 7.60
CA GLN A 376 -20.20 5.70 8.60
C GLN A 376 -19.08 4.74 8.23
N ASP A 377 -19.00 4.30 6.97
CA ASP A 377 -17.92 3.43 6.49
C ASP A 377 -16.55 4.05 6.70
N THR A 378 -16.44 5.36 6.51
CA THR A 378 -15.19 6.08 6.79
C THR A 378 -14.92 6.33 8.27
N TYR A 379 -15.98 6.53 9.06
CA TYR A 379 -15.89 6.75 10.50
C TYR A 379 -15.43 5.50 11.26
N ILE A 380 -15.97 4.32 10.94
CA ILE A 380 -15.63 3.07 11.65
C ILE A 380 -14.18 2.62 11.45
N MET A 381 -13.46 3.17 10.47
CA MET A 381 -12.01 2.97 10.30
C MET A 381 -11.18 3.67 11.39
N ILE A 382 -11.69 4.74 12.00
CA ILE A 382 -10.91 5.62 12.89
C ILE A 382 -10.46 4.87 14.15
N LYS A 383 -11.37 4.16 14.82
CA LYS A 383 -11.08 3.48 16.08
C LYS A 383 -10.04 2.37 15.93
N PRO A 384 -10.14 1.45 14.94
CA PRO A 384 -9.06 0.50 14.69
C PRO A 384 -7.72 1.18 14.38
N LEU A 385 -7.69 2.23 13.55
CA LEU A 385 -6.45 2.97 13.26
C LEU A 385 -5.84 3.59 14.52
N MET A 386 -6.64 4.23 15.36
CA MET A 386 -6.19 4.79 16.65
C MET A 386 -5.63 3.71 17.59
N THR A 387 -6.28 2.54 17.65
CA THR A 387 -5.79 1.40 18.42
C THR A 387 -4.44 0.92 17.88
N LEU A 388 -4.30 0.75 16.56
CA LEU A 388 -3.05 0.34 15.94
C LEU A 388 -1.91 1.35 16.20
N ILE A 389 -2.16 2.65 16.03
CA ILE A 389 -1.21 3.72 16.35
C ILE A 389 -0.75 3.59 17.80
N SER A 390 -1.69 3.43 18.73
CA SER A 390 -1.40 3.30 20.16
C SER A 390 -0.58 2.05 20.48
N LEU A 391 -0.88 0.92 19.83
CA LEU A 391 -0.14 -0.33 20.00
C LEU A 391 1.31 -0.22 19.51
N GLN A 392 1.54 0.39 18.34
CA GLN A 392 2.90 0.57 17.81
C GLN A 392 3.69 1.58 18.66
N PHE A 393 3.03 2.64 19.12
CA PHE A 393 3.68 3.70 19.87
C PHE A 393 4.20 3.26 21.25
N LYS A 394 3.71 2.14 21.81
CA LYS A 394 4.32 1.49 23.00
C LYS A 394 5.84 1.23 22.82
N TYR A 395 6.29 1.07 21.57
CA TYR A 395 7.68 0.85 21.20
C TYR A 395 8.33 2.09 20.55
N LYS A 396 7.76 3.28 20.75
CA LYS A 396 8.19 4.55 20.12
C LYS A 396 8.22 4.49 18.58
N ILE A 397 7.31 3.70 18.00
CA ILE A 397 7.15 3.59 16.55
C ILE A 397 5.93 4.40 16.12
N ASP A 398 6.16 5.39 15.24
CA ASP A 398 5.08 6.03 14.50
C ASP A 398 4.64 5.10 13.36
N MET A 399 3.45 4.52 13.49
CA MET A 399 2.89 3.58 12.52
C MET A 399 2.91 4.13 11.09
N PHE A 400 2.54 5.39 10.89
CA PHE A 400 2.45 5.99 9.56
C PHE A 400 3.81 6.36 8.96
N SER A 401 4.91 6.30 9.74
CA SER A 401 6.27 6.39 9.18
C SER A 401 6.73 5.12 8.47
N PHE A 402 5.99 4.01 8.64
CA PHE A 402 6.26 2.73 8.03
C PHE A 402 5.25 2.38 6.93
N MET A 403 5.74 1.66 5.92
CA MET A 403 4.95 1.26 4.77
C MET A 403 3.92 0.16 5.06
N SER A 404 4.03 -0.57 6.16
CA SER A 404 3.16 -1.70 6.49
C SER A 404 3.28 -2.17 7.93
N MET A 405 2.32 -2.98 8.39
CA MET A 405 2.40 -3.62 9.70
C MET A 405 3.62 -4.54 9.83
N ALA A 406 4.02 -5.24 8.76
CA ALA A 406 5.21 -6.07 8.78
C ALA A 406 6.49 -5.24 9.03
N ALA A 407 6.55 -4.04 8.45
CA ALA A 407 7.66 -3.13 8.68
C ALA A 407 7.65 -2.57 10.11
N CYS A 408 6.48 -2.26 10.67
CA CYS A 408 6.32 -1.91 12.10
C CYS A 408 6.79 -3.06 13.01
N SER A 409 6.35 -4.30 12.76
CA SER A 409 6.75 -5.48 13.54
C SER A 409 8.25 -5.72 13.49
N ASN A 410 8.87 -5.54 12.32
CA ASN A 410 10.32 -5.61 12.19
C ASN A 410 11.00 -4.52 13.03
N ALA A 411 10.48 -3.29 13.01
CA ALA A 411 10.99 -2.21 13.86
C ALA A 411 10.85 -2.50 15.35
N ILE A 412 9.74 -3.11 15.80
CA ILE A 412 9.55 -3.55 17.19
C ILE A 412 10.62 -4.56 17.59
N LYS A 413 10.93 -5.53 16.73
CA LYS A 413 11.99 -6.52 17.00
C LYS A 413 13.31 -5.83 17.34
N TYR A 414 13.69 -4.82 16.57
CA TYR A 414 14.90 -4.06 16.82
C TYR A 414 14.78 -3.12 18.02
N ALA A 415 13.63 -2.49 18.24
CA ALA A 415 13.40 -1.68 19.44
C ALA A 415 13.63 -2.50 20.73
N LYS A 416 13.23 -3.78 20.73
CA LYS A 416 13.53 -4.70 21.84
C LYS A 416 14.98 -5.15 21.90
N ALA A 417 15.58 -5.43 20.74
CA ALA A 417 16.99 -5.87 20.69
C ALA A 417 17.96 -4.79 21.20
N TYR A 418 17.56 -3.53 21.09
CA TYR A 418 18.33 -2.37 21.53
C TYR A 418 17.66 -1.65 22.71
N GLU A 419 16.91 -2.37 23.57
CA GLU A 419 16.20 -1.74 24.69
C GLU A 419 17.17 -1.13 25.73
N ASP A 420 18.36 -1.72 25.89
CA ASP A 420 19.44 -1.22 26.75
C ASP A 420 20.41 -0.29 26.00
N PHE A 421 20.04 0.18 24.80
CA PHE A 421 20.87 1.10 24.05
C PHE A 421 20.84 2.51 24.69
N ASP A 422 21.97 2.91 25.26
CA ASP A 422 22.27 4.24 25.76
C ASP A 422 23.20 4.94 24.76
N ILE A 423 22.72 6.04 24.20
CA ILE A 423 23.50 6.86 23.26
C ILE A 423 24.76 7.46 23.91
N ASN A 424 24.76 7.64 25.23
CA ASN A 424 25.91 8.11 26.01
C ASN A 424 26.67 6.94 26.67
N GLY A 425 26.23 5.71 26.41
CA GLY A 425 26.83 4.51 26.97
C GLY A 425 28.24 4.30 26.45
N VAL A 426 29.15 3.99 27.37
CA VAL A 426 30.50 3.54 27.01
C VAL A 426 30.43 2.03 26.79
N TYR A 427 30.35 1.62 25.53
CA TYR A 427 30.35 0.21 25.16
C TYR A 427 31.80 -0.30 25.11
N PRO A 428 32.15 -1.35 25.87
CA PRO A 428 33.49 -1.93 25.77
C PRO A 428 33.69 -2.51 24.37
N ASN A 429 34.93 -2.49 23.87
CA ASN A 429 35.30 -3.29 22.71
C ASN A 429 35.16 -4.76 23.11
N PHE A 430 34.07 -5.40 22.70
CA PHE A 430 33.90 -6.83 22.94
C PHE A 430 34.83 -7.60 22.00
N GLU A 431 35.55 -8.58 22.52
CA GLU A 431 36.04 -9.66 21.66
C GLU A 431 34.80 -10.38 21.12
N ASP A 432 34.59 -10.31 19.81
CA ASP A 432 33.45 -10.94 19.14
C ASP A 432 33.59 -12.47 19.20
N LEU A 433 33.11 -13.04 20.30
CA LEU A 433 32.93 -14.49 20.50
C LEU A 433 31.64 -15.00 19.86
N SER A 434 30.88 -14.15 19.15
CA SER A 434 29.64 -14.58 18.52
C SER A 434 29.92 -15.58 17.41
N GLN A 435 29.02 -16.56 17.26
CA GLN A 435 29.14 -17.56 16.20
C GLN A 435 28.92 -16.88 14.85
N LYS A 436 30.02 -16.54 14.18
CA LYS A 436 29.99 -15.89 12.87
C LYS A 436 29.28 -16.78 11.86
N PHE A 437 28.28 -16.24 11.17
CA PHE A 437 27.62 -16.94 10.08
C PHE A 437 28.48 -16.84 8.83
N TYR A 438 29.03 -17.97 8.40
CA TYR A 438 29.70 -18.09 7.12
C TYR A 438 28.69 -18.61 6.10
N LEU A 439 28.46 -17.83 5.03
CA LEU A 439 27.64 -18.29 3.92
C LEU A 439 28.40 -19.41 3.19
N THR A 440 28.02 -20.66 3.49
CA THR A 440 28.57 -21.83 2.81
C THR A 440 27.82 -22.10 1.50
N GLU A 441 28.50 -22.75 0.56
CA GLU A 441 27.89 -23.16 -0.72
C GLU A 441 26.68 -24.07 -0.49
N ASN A 442 26.77 -25.00 0.48
CA ASN A 442 25.66 -25.87 0.84
C ASN A 442 24.44 -25.09 1.36
N TYR A 443 24.66 -24.06 2.20
CA TYR A 443 23.59 -23.21 2.69
C TYR A 443 22.94 -22.42 1.54
N TRP A 444 23.76 -21.88 0.62
CA TRP A 444 23.29 -21.19 -0.58
C TRP A 444 22.41 -22.08 -1.46
N GLN A 445 22.90 -23.27 -1.83
CA GLN A 445 22.16 -24.23 -2.64
C GLN A 445 20.84 -24.63 -1.96
N SER A 446 20.83 -24.82 -0.64
CA SER A 446 19.61 -25.09 0.13
C SER A 446 18.57 -23.97 -0.01
N LYS A 447 19.00 -22.69 0.07
CA LYS A 447 18.12 -21.52 -0.08
C LYS A 447 17.62 -21.33 -1.51
N VAL A 448 18.48 -21.54 -2.51
CA VAL A 448 18.11 -21.48 -3.93
C VAL A 448 17.05 -22.53 -4.23
N ARG A 449 17.29 -23.80 -3.86
CA ARG A 449 16.32 -24.88 -4.07
C ARG A 449 15.00 -24.63 -3.34
N GLY A 450 15.03 -24.13 -2.10
CA GLY A 450 13.82 -23.78 -1.37
C GLY A 450 12.98 -22.71 -2.08
N SER A 451 13.64 -21.67 -2.60
CA SER A 451 12.99 -20.58 -3.35
C SER A 451 12.40 -21.09 -4.67
N GLN A 452 13.14 -21.96 -5.39
CA GLN A 452 12.66 -22.59 -6.62
C GLN A 452 11.43 -23.48 -6.38
N VAL A 453 11.42 -24.25 -5.29
CA VAL A 453 10.25 -25.07 -4.91
C VAL A 453 9.05 -24.18 -4.60
N GLN A 454 9.25 -23.08 -3.87
CA GLN A 454 8.19 -22.13 -3.56
C GLN A 454 7.64 -21.45 -4.83
N ASP A 455 8.50 -21.00 -5.74
CA ASP A 455 8.08 -20.34 -6.98
C ASP A 455 7.39 -21.32 -7.94
N LYS A 456 7.84 -22.57 -8.02
CA LYS A 456 7.16 -23.65 -8.76
C LYS A 456 5.77 -23.93 -8.18
N HIS A 457 5.65 -24.02 -6.86
CA HIS A 457 4.36 -24.20 -6.19
C HIS A 457 3.40 -23.02 -6.46
N GLN A 458 3.94 -21.80 -6.54
CA GLN A 458 3.19 -20.58 -6.83
C GLN A 458 3.05 -20.29 -8.34
N ARG A 459 3.49 -21.20 -9.22
CA ARG A 459 3.46 -21.09 -10.69
C ARG A 459 4.06 -19.77 -11.22
N ARG A 460 5.13 -19.28 -10.58
CA ARG A 460 5.87 -18.09 -11.03
C ARG A 460 6.92 -18.48 -12.08
N ASP A 461 7.23 -17.54 -12.97
CA ASP A 461 8.33 -17.71 -13.93
C ASP A 461 9.67 -17.81 -13.18
N THR A 462 10.44 -18.87 -13.48
CA THR A 462 11.72 -19.18 -12.83
C THR A 462 12.92 -19.03 -13.76
N THR A 463 12.71 -18.60 -15.01
CA THR A 463 13.76 -18.53 -16.05
C THR A 463 14.95 -17.66 -15.68
N ASN A 464 14.74 -16.62 -14.87
CA ASN A 464 15.79 -15.70 -14.41
C ASN A 464 16.08 -15.80 -12.91
N ASN A 465 15.65 -16.89 -12.26
CA ASN A 465 15.97 -17.10 -10.86
C ASN A 465 17.46 -17.39 -10.68
N VAL A 466 17.98 -16.99 -9.52
CA VAL A 466 19.31 -17.35 -9.04
C VAL A 466 19.45 -18.87 -9.01
N GLN A 467 20.59 -19.37 -9.47
CA GLN A 467 20.90 -20.79 -9.63
C GLN A 467 21.98 -21.23 -8.63
N ASP A 468 22.10 -22.55 -8.44
CA ASP A 468 23.10 -23.14 -7.53
C ASP A 468 24.53 -22.69 -7.91
N ASN A 469 24.82 -22.56 -9.21
CA ASN A 469 26.12 -22.15 -9.75
C ASN A 469 26.41 -20.64 -9.64
N ASP A 470 25.45 -19.81 -9.22
CA ASP A 470 25.67 -18.37 -9.02
C ASP A 470 26.48 -18.07 -7.74
N PHE A 471 26.86 -19.09 -6.96
CA PHE A 471 27.60 -18.93 -5.70
C PHE A 471 28.94 -18.16 -5.86
N GLU A 472 29.71 -18.40 -6.92
CA GLU A 472 30.99 -17.71 -7.16
C GLU A 472 30.88 -16.34 -7.85
N PRO A 473 30.04 -16.13 -8.88
CA PRO A 473 29.94 -14.84 -9.57
C PRO A 473 29.07 -13.78 -8.85
N HIS A 474 28.26 -14.16 -7.85
CA HIS A 474 27.28 -13.23 -7.26
C HIS A 474 27.94 -12.17 -6.36
N LYS A 475 27.78 -10.88 -6.73
CA LYS A 475 28.42 -9.73 -6.07
C LYS A 475 28.15 -9.60 -4.57
N PHE A 476 27.03 -10.17 -4.08
CA PHE A 476 26.69 -10.20 -2.66
C PHE A 476 27.64 -11.09 -1.84
N ILE A 477 28.14 -12.19 -2.43
CA ILE A 477 28.97 -13.20 -1.75
C ILE A 477 30.39 -12.69 -1.48
N ARG A 478 30.86 -11.71 -2.25
CA ARG A 478 32.11 -10.99 -1.97
C ARG A 478 32.09 -10.23 -0.64
N TYR A 479 30.91 -9.87 -0.13
CA TYR A 479 30.77 -9.15 1.15
C TYR A 479 30.56 -10.09 2.34
N THR A 480 30.46 -11.40 2.12
CA THR A 480 30.36 -12.43 3.16
C THR A 480 31.62 -13.31 3.25
N ARG A 481 32.60 -13.10 2.37
CA ARG A 481 33.86 -13.84 2.33
C ARG A 481 34.94 -13.12 3.14
N SER A 482 35.66 -13.89 3.94
CA SER A 482 36.92 -13.50 4.57
C SER A 482 38.10 -13.75 3.62
N SER A 483 38.39 -12.83 2.71
CA SER A 483 39.69 -12.84 2.02
C SER A 483 40.24 -11.43 1.78
N GLY A 484 41.41 -11.16 2.35
CA GLY A 484 42.03 -9.82 2.35
C GLY A 484 41.35 -8.84 3.32
N THR A 485 41.88 -7.62 3.41
CA THR A 485 41.58 -6.56 4.42
C THR A 485 40.12 -6.08 4.55
N ALA A 486 39.15 -6.77 3.95
CA ALA A 486 37.71 -6.53 4.12
C ALA A 486 37.09 -7.68 4.92
N GLY A 487 36.94 -7.50 6.24
CA GLY A 487 36.16 -8.39 7.11
C GLY A 487 34.67 -8.26 6.81
N GLY A 488 34.17 -9.09 5.89
CA GLY A 488 32.75 -9.19 5.57
C GLY A 488 31.98 -9.91 6.68
N GLU A 489 31.70 -9.21 7.78
CA GLU A 489 30.98 -9.75 8.94
C GLU A 489 29.50 -9.34 8.89
N MET A 490 28.59 -10.31 8.96
CA MET A 490 27.14 -10.08 9.03
C MET A 490 26.58 -10.64 10.34
N TYR A 491 26.02 -9.76 11.16
CA TYR A 491 25.36 -10.11 12.41
C TYR A 491 23.87 -10.43 12.17
N MET A 492 23.44 -11.65 12.51
CA MET A 492 22.06 -12.10 12.37
C MET A 492 21.31 -12.00 13.70
N CYS A 493 20.12 -11.42 13.71
CA CYS A 493 19.27 -11.37 14.90
C CYS A 493 18.53 -12.70 15.13
N GLY A 494 19.17 -13.61 15.88
CA GLY A 494 18.60 -14.84 16.42
C GLY A 494 18.40 -15.97 15.39
N SER A 495 18.70 -17.21 15.80
CA SER A 495 18.49 -18.42 15.00
C SER A 495 17.25 -19.19 15.48
N GLN A 496 16.50 -19.77 14.55
CA GLN A 496 15.48 -20.76 14.86
C GLN A 496 16.17 -21.99 15.48
N THR A 497 15.85 -22.31 16.73
CA THR A 497 16.45 -23.44 17.46
C THR A 497 15.72 -24.77 17.21
N GLY A 498 14.50 -24.73 16.66
CA GLY A 498 13.75 -25.93 16.29
C GLY A 498 12.48 -25.62 15.49
N LYS A 499 11.94 -26.61 14.78
CA LYS A 499 10.63 -26.59 14.12
C LYS A 499 9.89 -27.86 14.52
N ILE A 500 8.64 -27.74 14.96
CA ILE A 500 7.75 -28.88 15.15
C ILE A 500 6.67 -28.76 14.06
N GLU A 501 6.61 -29.74 13.18
CA GLU A 501 5.57 -29.83 12.15
C GLU A 501 4.47 -30.77 12.65
N GLU A 502 3.20 -30.39 12.45
CA GLU A 502 2.06 -31.25 12.75
C GLU A 502 1.96 -32.34 11.68
N VAL A 503 2.67 -33.45 11.91
CA VAL A 503 2.72 -34.59 10.99
C VAL A 503 1.97 -35.81 11.53
N ASP A 504 1.65 -35.82 12.82
CA ASP A 504 0.93 -36.90 13.52
C ASP A 504 0.22 -36.37 14.79
N GLU A 505 -0.58 -37.23 15.42
CA GLU A 505 -1.31 -36.87 16.65
C GLU A 505 -0.36 -36.54 17.81
N HIS A 506 0.85 -37.10 17.84
CA HIS A 506 1.83 -36.85 18.90
C HIS A 506 2.43 -35.44 18.81
N SER A 507 2.85 -35.03 17.62
CA SER A 507 3.32 -33.68 17.30
C SER A 507 2.21 -32.65 17.50
N LYS A 508 0.96 -32.97 17.14
CA LYS A 508 -0.22 -32.15 17.44
C LYS A 508 -0.43 -31.93 18.94
N GLN A 509 -0.40 -32.99 19.74
CA GLN A 509 -0.54 -32.90 21.20
C GLN A 509 0.62 -32.13 21.85
N THR A 510 1.82 -32.26 21.29
CA THR A 510 3.01 -31.51 21.75
C THR A 510 2.88 -30.02 21.43
N ILE A 511 2.44 -29.67 20.21
CA ILE A 511 2.13 -28.30 19.80
C ILE A 511 1.05 -27.71 20.71
N LEU A 512 -0.04 -28.43 20.97
CA LEU A 512 -1.14 -27.98 21.83
C LEU A 512 -0.70 -27.78 23.29
N ARG A 513 0.15 -28.66 23.85
CA ARG A 513 0.73 -28.48 25.19
C ARG A 513 1.60 -27.24 25.28
N ILE A 514 2.35 -26.91 24.22
CA ILE A 514 3.19 -25.71 24.17
C ILE A 514 2.31 -24.46 24.07
N ILE A 515 1.28 -24.45 23.21
CA ILE A 515 0.34 -23.33 23.02
C ILE A 515 -0.43 -23.01 24.30
N ASN A 516 -0.87 -24.06 25.02
CA ASN A 516 -1.71 -23.93 26.20
C ASN A 516 -0.92 -23.86 27.52
N SER A 517 0.41 -23.80 27.46
CA SER A 517 1.25 -23.71 28.66
C SER A 517 1.10 -22.35 29.36
N ASN A 518 0.87 -22.39 30.68
CA ASN A 518 0.83 -21.20 31.53
C ASN A 518 2.18 -20.47 31.63
N LYS A 519 3.28 -21.10 31.18
CA LYS A 519 4.63 -20.50 31.13
C LYS A 519 4.85 -19.55 29.95
N ARG A 520 3.88 -19.39 29.04
CA ARG A 520 3.99 -18.53 27.83
C ARG A 520 4.13 -17.02 28.09
N PHE A 521 4.04 -16.59 29.34
CA PHE A 521 4.16 -15.19 29.76
C PHE A 521 5.35 -14.92 30.70
N THR A 522 6.19 -15.92 30.99
CA THR A 522 7.37 -15.73 31.84
C THR A 522 8.59 -15.32 31.00
N GLN A 523 9.58 -14.68 31.64
CA GLN A 523 10.80 -14.18 30.99
C GLN A 523 11.59 -15.27 30.23
N GLU A 524 11.43 -16.54 30.59
CA GLU A 524 12.15 -17.68 30.01
C GLU A 524 11.50 -18.25 28.72
N GLY A 525 10.28 -17.84 28.37
CA GLY A 525 9.51 -18.44 27.27
C GLY A 525 9.05 -17.45 26.21
N ARG A 526 9.97 -16.95 25.36
CA ARG A 526 9.59 -16.15 24.17
C ARG A 526 9.40 -17.06 22.96
N LEU A 527 8.16 -17.40 22.60
CA LEU A 527 7.83 -18.07 21.34
C LEU A 527 7.00 -17.13 20.45
N PHE A 528 7.48 -16.86 19.23
CA PHE A 528 6.72 -16.20 18.18
C PHE A 528 6.09 -17.31 17.31
N ILE A 529 4.77 -17.46 17.31
CA ILE A 529 4.06 -18.35 16.38
C ILE A 529 3.33 -17.49 15.35
N ALA A 530 3.57 -17.79 14.09
CA ALA A 530 2.67 -17.49 12.98
C ALA A 530 2.30 -18.82 12.32
N GLU A 531 1.00 -19.12 12.22
CA GLU A 531 0.48 -20.13 11.32
C GLU A 531 -0.70 -19.52 10.53
N VAL A 532 -0.63 -19.65 9.21
CA VAL A 532 -1.78 -19.51 8.32
C VAL A 532 -1.96 -20.87 7.67
N LYS A 533 -3.04 -21.57 8.02
CA LYS A 533 -3.56 -22.71 7.27
C LYS A 533 -5.06 -22.52 7.09
N GLY A 534 -5.45 -22.18 5.87
CA GLY A 534 -6.83 -22.37 5.41
C GLY A 534 -7.00 -23.81 4.93
N HIS A 535 -7.98 -24.51 5.47
CA HIS A 535 -8.49 -25.74 4.90
C HIS A 535 -9.59 -25.36 3.90
N ILE A 536 -9.41 -25.68 2.62
CA ILE A 536 -10.50 -25.67 1.64
C ILE A 536 -11.03 -27.10 1.62
N GLN A 537 -12.27 -27.29 2.07
CA GLN A 537 -12.98 -28.57 1.87
C GLN A 537 -13.11 -28.82 0.36
N GLU A 538 -12.94 -30.07 -0.09
CA GLU A 538 -13.03 -30.47 -1.51
C GLU A 538 -14.33 -30.01 -2.20
N ASP A 539 -15.39 -29.80 -1.42
CA ASP A 539 -16.69 -29.31 -1.88
C ASP A 539 -16.66 -27.86 -2.47
N TYR A 540 -15.53 -27.15 -2.34
CA TYR A 540 -15.35 -25.78 -2.87
C TYR A 540 -14.44 -25.67 -4.10
N LEU A 541 -14.01 -26.78 -4.69
CA LEU A 541 -13.37 -26.79 -6.02
C LEU A 541 -14.44 -26.72 -7.10
N ASN A 542 -14.91 -25.51 -7.43
CA ASN A 542 -15.58 -25.30 -8.71
C ASN A 542 -14.53 -25.28 -9.83
N ASP A 543 -14.48 -26.41 -10.55
CA ASP A 543 -13.96 -26.54 -11.90
C ASP A 543 -14.51 -25.43 -12.80
N PHE A 544 -13.69 -24.44 -13.16
CA PHE A 544 -13.83 -23.76 -14.45
C PHE A 544 -12.45 -23.43 -15.01
N ARG A 545 -12.07 -24.24 -16.01
CA ARG A 545 -11.10 -23.91 -17.05
C ARG A 545 -11.48 -22.59 -17.72
N ASN A 546 -10.53 -21.67 -17.80
CA ASN A 546 -10.07 -21.06 -19.05
C ASN A 546 -8.71 -20.39 -18.84
#